data_AF-A0A8C4NF06-F1
#
_entry.id   AF-A0A8C4NF06-F1
#
_cell.length_a   1.000
_cell.length_b   1.000
_cell.length_c   1.000
_cell.angle_alpha   90.00
_cell.angle_beta   90.00
_cell.angle_gamma   90.00
#
_symmetry.space_group_name_H-M   'P 1'
#
loop_
_entity.id
_entity.type
_entity.pdbx_description
1 polymer ?
#
loop_
_entity_poly.entity_id
_entity_poly.type
_entity_poly.pdbx_seq_one_letter_code
_entity_poly.pdbx_strand_id
1 'polypeptide(L)'
;MQEEEIPPQPRARSFTNWFHSIFQDLSWYHEEVNHHLAECLLRQSDDPGTYLLRRRTSINDGFVISVRLSDSVGHFSVSVTSGKTIQFGTNQFTSVEDFIRHFDNEIVLATPAGLVSLKRKCHKNLTSPEVYEKVVAESRFPNSAQDGNEIPLISYEGYLTKQGGRIKTWKRRYCKLDRAEFKYFKDLKETKARKCLDLKTCIGVIWDPSQFAKSPRGFNGGRIFCLVFKERTYYMYGDTECASEKWKQILEKVVVFQQEHQKKKHWRINEG
;
A
#
# COMPACT_ATOMS: atom_id res chain seq x y z
N MET A 1 2.08 50.74 -31.28
CA MET A 1 2.55 49.36 -31.17
C MET A 1 2.18 48.89 -29.77
N GLN A 2 1.06 48.18 -29.66
CA GLN A 2 0.60 47.58 -28.41
C GLN A 2 1.02 46.10 -28.48
N GLU A 3 1.82 45.66 -27.53
CA GLU A 3 2.18 44.26 -27.35
C GLU A 3 0.93 43.50 -26.91
N GLU A 4 0.46 42.56 -27.74
CA GLU A 4 -0.55 41.58 -27.38
C GLU A 4 0.04 40.60 -26.34
N GLU A 5 -0.41 40.67 -25.10
CA GLU A 5 -0.14 39.67 -24.08
C GLU A 5 -0.75 38.33 -24.50
N ILE A 6 0.10 37.39 -24.88
CA ILE A 6 -0.25 35.99 -25.14
C ILE A 6 -0.76 35.38 -23.81
N PRO A 7 -1.98 34.82 -23.75
CA PRO A 7 -2.52 34.26 -22.53
C PRO A 7 -1.67 33.07 -22.04
N PRO A 8 -1.50 32.90 -20.72
CA PRO A 8 -0.68 31.84 -20.18
C PRO A 8 -1.24 30.48 -20.59
N GLN A 9 -0.42 29.71 -21.30
CA GLN A 9 -0.70 28.33 -21.67
C GLN A 9 -1.10 27.51 -20.42
N PRO A 10 -2.17 26.70 -20.48
CA PRO A 10 -2.63 25.94 -19.33
C PRO A 10 -1.54 24.98 -18.86
N ARG A 11 -1.14 25.11 -17.58
CA ARG A 11 -0.20 24.19 -16.93
C ARG A 11 -0.67 22.76 -17.16
N ALA A 12 0.22 21.91 -17.68
CA ALA A 12 -0.03 20.51 -17.97
C ALA A 12 -0.79 19.85 -16.81
N ARG A 13 -2.02 19.42 -17.09
CA ARG A 13 -2.79 18.56 -16.17
C ARG A 13 -1.90 17.35 -15.87
N SER A 14 -1.73 17.02 -14.59
CA SER A 14 -1.06 15.78 -14.18
C SER A 14 -1.50 14.64 -15.10
N PHE A 15 -0.57 14.05 -15.85
CA PHE A 15 -0.85 13.04 -16.88
C PHE A 15 -1.76 11.93 -16.35
N THR A 16 -1.69 11.64 -15.05
CA THR A 16 -2.32 10.52 -14.37
C THR A 16 -3.78 10.78 -13.97
N ASN A 17 -4.20 12.06 -13.93
CA ASN A 17 -5.60 12.42 -13.69
C ASN A 17 -6.50 12.12 -14.89
N TRP A 18 -5.96 12.17 -16.12
CA TRP A 18 -6.73 11.78 -17.31
C TRP A 18 -6.97 10.26 -17.34
N PHE A 19 -5.94 9.47 -17.03
CA PHE A 19 -6.03 8.01 -17.01
C PHE A 19 -6.88 7.46 -15.87
N HIS A 20 -6.92 8.16 -14.74
CA HIS A 20 -7.82 7.79 -13.67
C HIS A 20 -9.29 7.90 -14.12
N SER A 21 -9.63 8.97 -14.85
CA SER A 21 -10.97 9.18 -15.38
C SER A 21 -11.39 8.11 -16.41
N ILE A 22 -10.49 7.61 -17.25
CA ILE A 22 -10.85 6.66 -18.32
C ILE A 22 -10.95 5.20 -17.84
N PHE A 23 -10.25 4.84 -16.76
CA PHE A 23 -10.37 3.50 -16.16
C PHE A 23 -11.36 3.44 -15.00
N GLN A 24 -11.78 4.58 -14.44
CA GLN A 24 -12.78 4.66 -13.39
C GLN A 24 -14.08 3.95 -13.77
N ASP A 25 -14.49 4.02 -15.04
CA ASP A 25 -15.73 3.38 -15.51
C ASP A 25 -15.58 1.87 -15.75
N LEU A 26 -14.36 1.33 -15.69
CA LEU A 26 -14.17 -0.12 -15.81
C LEU A 26 -14.66 -0.83 -14.56
N SER A 27 -15.57 -1.76 -14.76
CA SER A 27 -16.13 -2.60 -13.70
C SER A 27 -15.09 -3.49 -13.01
N TRP A 28 -13.90 -3.66 -13.58
CA TRP A 28 -12.80 -4.52 -13.10
C TRP A 28 -11.50 -3.75 -12.81
N TYR A 29 -11.58 -2.42 -12.81
CA TYR A 29 -10.53 -1.56 -12.27
C TYR A 29 -10.72 -1.36 -10.77
N HIS A 30 -9.66 -1.45 -9.99
CA HIS A 30 -9.71 -1.31 -8.54
C HIS A 30 -8.69 -0.26 -8.12
N GLU A 31 -9.17 0.93 -7.77
CA GLU A 31 -8.31 2.06 -7.39
C GLU A 31 -7.59 1.81 -6.06
N GLU A 32 -8.31 1.31 -5.06
CA GLU A 32 -7.82 1.17 -3.69
C GLU A 32 -7.16 -0.19 -3.41
N VAL A 33 -7.24 -1.13 -4.35
CA VAL A 33 -6.64 -2.46 -4.21
C VAL A 33 -5.13 -2.36 -4.44
N ASN A 34 -4.38 -2.49 -3.36
CA ASN A 34 -2.92 -2.59 -3.39
C ASN A 34 -2.45 -4.01 -3.80
N HIS A 35 -1.14 -4.20 -3.92
CA HIS A 35 -0.52 -5.48 -4.29
C HIS A 35 -1.01 -6.65 -3.44
N HIS A 36 -0.95 -6.51 -2.11
CA HIS A 36 -1.32 -7.54 -1.16
C HIS A 36 -2.80 -7.89 -1.25
N LEU A 37 -3.68 -6.88 -1.31
CA LEU A 37 -5.11 -7.09 -1.47
C LEU A 37 -5.42 -7.83 -2.76
N ALA A 38 -4.77 -7.48 -3.87
CA ALA A 38 -4.96 -8.17 -5.14
C ALA A 38 -4.56 -9.64 -5.05
N GLU A 39 -3.43 -9.95 -4.38
CA GLU A 39 -3.02 -11.34 -4.19
C GLU A 39 -4.06 -12.14 -3.39
N CYS A 40 -4.57 -11.57 -2.30
CA CYS A 40 -5.57 -12.25 -1.48
C CYS A 40 -6.89 -12.46 -2.21
N LEU A 41 -7.42 -11.42 -2.87
CA LEU A 41 -8.65 -11.49 -3.66
C LEU A 41 -8.56 -12.56 -4.75
N LEU A 42 -7.43 -12.61 -5.46
CA LEU A 42 -7.24 -13.55 -6.55
C LEU A 42 -6.95 -14.96 -6.06
N ARG A 43 -6.21 -15.15 -4.96
CA ARG A 43 -5.99 -16.48 -4.36
C ARG A 43 -7.26 -17.09 -3.77
N GLN A 44 -8.18 -16.27 -3.28
CA GLN A 44 -9.51 -16.71 -2.84
C GLN A 44 -10.44 -17.05 -4.01
N SER A 45 -10.09 -16.67 -5.24
CA SER A 45 -10.82 -17.10 -6.42
C SER A 45 -10.43 -18.52 -6.80
N ASP A 46 -11.44 -19.38 -6.92
CA ASP A 46 -11.28 -20.78 -7.35
C ASP A 46 -10.93 -20.93 -8.85
N ASP A 47 -10.92 -19.82 -9.61
CA ASP A 47 -10.80 -19.84 -11.07
C ASP A 47 -9.47 -19.22 -11.56
N PRO A 48 -8.49 -20.05 -11.97
CA PRO A 48 -7.31 -19.59 -12.70
C PRO A 48 -7.68 -18.83 -13.97
N GLY A 49 -6.96 -17.73 -14.22
CA GLY A 49 -7.28 -16.78 -15.30
C GLY A 49 -8.22 -15.65 -14.88
N THR A 50 -8.62 -15.58 -13.60
CA THR A 50 -9.30 -14.41 -13.03
C THR A 50 -8.31 -13.25 -12.88
N TYR A 51 -8.69 -12.03 -13.27
CA TYR A 51 -7.80 -10.88 -13.23
C TYR A 51 -8.49 -9.58 -12.83
N LEU A 52 -7.68 -8.62 -12.34
CA LEU A 52 -8.11 -7.27 -12.02
C LEU A 52 -7.06 -6.24 -12.44
N LEU A 53 -7.52 -5.05 -12.84
CA LEU A 53 -6.64 -3.90 -13.06
C LEU A 53 -6.57 -3.09 -11.76
N ARG A 54 -5.37 -2.72 -11.33
CA ARG A 54 -5.19 -1.88 -10.15
C ARG A 54 -4.16 -0.78 -10.39
N ARG A 55 -4.20 0.25 -9.54
CA ARG A 55 -3.17 1.28 -9.52
C ARG A 55 -1.85 0.70 -8.98
N ARG A 56 -0.73 1.17 -9.53
CA ARG A 56 0.61 0.87 -9.01
C ARG A 56 0.92 1.84 -7.88
N THR A 57 1.22 1.32 -6.69
CA THR A 57 1.55 2.10 -5.48
C THR A 57 2.94 2.75 -5.51
N SER A 58 3.64 2.73 -6.65
CA SER A 58 5.02 3.22 -6.82
C SER A 58 5.10 4.63 -7.41
N ILE A 59 6.28 5.25 -7.32
CA ILE A 59 6.57 6.65 -7.69
C ILE A 59 6.28 7.05 -9.16
N ASN A 60 6.15 6.08 -10.07
CA ASN A 60 5.96 6.32 -11.50
C ASN A 60 4.49 6.22 -11.98
N ASP A 61 3.50 6.36 -11.08
CA ASP A 61 2.05 6.41 -11.41
C ASP A 61 1.64 5.51 -12.61
N GLY A 62 1.77 4.19 -12.41
CA GLY A 62 1.43 3.18 -13.43
C GLY A 62 0.20 2.35 -13.06
N PHE A 63 -0.13 1.39 -13.93
CA PHE A 63 -1.17 0.41 -13.67
C PHE A 63 -0.58 -1.00 -13.67
N VAL A 64 -1.27 -1.93 -13.02
CA VAL A 64 -0.87 -3.34 -12.95
C VAL A 64 -2.10 -4.20 -13.15
N ILE A 65 -2.00 -5.19 -14.03
CA ILE A 65 -2.98 -6.27 -14.12
C ILE A 65 -2.48 -7.40 -13.23
N SER A 66 -3.27 -7.72 -12.22
CA SER A 66 -3.00 -8.87 -11.34
C SER A 66 -3.85 -10.04 -11.82
N VAL A 67 -3.26 -11.21 -11.99
CA VAL A 67 -3.89 -12.40 -12.58
C VAL A 67 -3.71 -13.59 -11.66
N ARG A 68 -4.78 -14.31 -11.38
CA ARG A 68 -4.75 -15.61 -10.70
C ARG A 68 -4.12 -16.64 -11.64
N LEU A 69 -2.93 -17.14 -11.29
CA LEU A 69 -2.28 -18.26 -11.97
C LEU A 69 -2.81 -19.57 -11.36
N SER A 70 -2.21 -20.72 -11.66
CA SER A 70 -2.62 -22.02 -11.07
C SER A 70 -2.34 -22.10 -9.57
N ASP A 71 -1.14 -21.68 -9.14
CA ASP A 71 -0.65 -21.78 -7.75
C ASP A 71 -0.30 -20.41 -7.12
N SER A 72 -0.27 -19.37 -7.93
CA SER A 72 0.26 -18.06 -7.56
C SER A 72 -0.56 -16.93 -8.18
N VAL A 73 -0.12 -15.68 -7.98
CA VAL A 73 -0.69 -14.49 -8.60
C VAL A 73 0.41 -13.78 -9.37
N GLY A 74 0.17 -13.57 -10.67
CA GLY A 74 1.08 -12.84 -11.54
C GLY A 74 0.73 -11.36 -11.57
N HIS A 75 1.76 -10.50 -11.68
CA HIS A 75 1.58 -9.05 -11.76
C HIS A 75 2.24 -8.50 -13.02
N PHE A 76 1.42 -8.02 -13.94
CA PHE A 76 1.86 -7.53 -15.24
C PHE A 76 1.71 -6.02 -15.29
N SER A 77 2.81 -5.32 -15.52
CA SER A 77 2.81 -3.87 -15.54
C SER A 77 2.16 -3.36 -16.83
N VAL A 78 1.28 -2.37 -16.67
CA VAL A 78 0.70 -1.58 -17.75
C VAL A 78 1.34 -0.20 -17.64
N SER A 79 2.19 0.11 -18.61
CA SER A 79 2.86 1.41 -18.70
C SER A 79 2.10 2.31 -19.66
N VAL A 80 2.18 3.60 -19.39
CA VAL A 80 1.56 4.63 -20.21
C VAL A 80 2.65 5.59 -20.64
N THR A 81 2.82 5.75 -21.94
CA THR A 81 3.87 6.59 -22.51
C THR A 81 3.33 8.01 -22.77
N SER A 82 4.21 9.01 -22.80
CA SER A 82 3.89 10.45 -22.98
C SER A 82 3.04 10.76 -24.22
N GLY A 83 2.97 9.83 -25.19
CA GLY A 83 2.11 9.89 -26.39
C GLY A 83 0.69 9.34 -26.20
N LYS A 84 0.22 9.10 -24.96
CA LYS A 84 -1.09 8.49 -24.61
C LYS A 84 -1.28 7.05 -25.10
N THR A 85 -0.20 6.35 -25.45
CA THR A 85 -0.25 4.93 -25.77
C THR A 85 -0.18 4.09 -24.50
N ILE A 86 -1.02 3.07 -24.43
CA ILE A 86 -1.03 2.08 -23.36
C ILE A 86 -0.17 0.91 -23.82
N GLN A 87 0.79 0.48 -23.00
CA GLN A 87 1.63 -0.66 -23.30
C GLN A 87 1.38 -1.77 -22.28
N PHE A 88 1.17 -2.98 -22.80
CA PHE A 88 1.00 -4.20 -22.02
C PHE A 88 1.78 -5.34 -22.69
N GLY A 89 2.86 -5.78 -22.04
CA GLY A 89 3.81 -6.70 -22.65
C GLY A 89 4.45 -6.09 -23.90
N THR A 90 4.35 -6.81 -25.03
CA THR A 90 4.79 -6.36 -26.36
C THR A 90 3.72 -5.56 -27.11
N ASN A 91 2.48 -5.55 -26.62
CA ASN A 91 1.36 -4.89 -27.29
C ASN A 91 1.31 -3.41 -26.91
N GLN A 92 1.04 -2.57 -27.91
CA GLN A 92 0.78 -1.14 -27.73
C GLN A 92 -0.61 -0.81 -28.25
N PHE A 93 -1.35 0.00 -27.50
CA PHE A 93 -2.70 0.43 -27.80
C PHE A 93 -2.73 1.95 -27.85
N THR A 94 -3.36 2.50 -28.88
CA THR A 94 -3.51 3.95 -29.06
C THR A 94 -4.76 4.49 -28.37
N SER A 95 -5.68 3.61 -27.95
CA SER A 95 -6.87 3.95 -27.19
C SER A 95 -7.13 2.96 -26.05
N VAL A 96 -7.86 3.43 -25.03
CA VAL A 96 -8.37 2.57 -23.95
C VAL A 96 -9.36 1.54 -24.47
N GLU A 97 -10.13 1.89 -25.48
CA GLU A 97 -11.12 1.00 -26.06
C GLU A 97 -10.45 -0.19 -26.76
N ASP A 98 -9.39 0.04 -27.53
CA ASP A 98 -8.58 -1.03 -28.14
C ASP A 98 -7.92 -1.90 -27.06
N PHE A 99 -7.42 -1.25 -26.00
CA PHE A 99 -6.90 -1.97 -24.84
C PHE A 99 -7.97 -2.86 -24.22
N ILE A 100 -9.19 -2.36 -23.95
CA ILE A 100 -10.27 -3.16 -23.36
C ILE A 100 -10.71 -4.29 -24.29
N ARG A 101 -10.91 -3.99 -25.59
CA ARG A 101 -11.28 -4.99 -26.60
C ARG A 101 -10.24 -6.11 -26.69
N HIS A 102 -8.97 -5.81 -26.45
CA HIS A 102 -7.95 -6.85 -26.34
C HIS A 102 -8.28 -7.84 -25.20
N PHE A 103 -8.75 -7.38 -24.04
CA PHE A 103 -9.15 -8.21 -22.89
C PHE A 103 -10.54 -8.85 -23.03
N ASP A 104 -11.34 -8.44 -24.01
CA ASP A 104 -12.60 -9.13 -24.36
C ASP A 104 -12.36 -10.39 -25.21
N ASN A 105 -11.17 -10.50 -25.82
CA ASN A 105 -10.72 -11.70 -26.51
C ASN A 105 -9.92 -12.62 -25.57
N GLU A 106 -9.75 -13.89 -25.92
CA GLU A 106 -8.87 -14.80 -25.15
C GLU A 106 -7.40 -14.34 -25.24
N ILE A 107 -6.96 -13.58 -24.24
CA ILE A 107 -5.55 -13.21 -24.08
C ILE A 107 -4.82 -14.36 -23.41
N VAL A 108 -3.71 -14.78 -23.99
CA VAL A 108 -2.76 -15.72 -23.36
C VAL A 108 -1.49 -14.97 -22.98
N LEU A 109 -1.10 -15.06 -21.71
CA LEU A 109 0.15 -14.52 -21.19
C LEU A 109 1.18 -15.62 -21.03
N ALA A 110 2.41 -15.35 -21.48
CA ALA A 110 3.56 -16.17 -21.18
C ALA A 110 4.13 -15.79 -19.81
N THR A 111 4.25 -16.77 -18.92
CA THR A 111 4.87 -16.63 -17.60
C THR A 111 5.98 -17.68 -17.44
N PRO A 112 6.93 -17.50 -16.51
CA PRO A 112 7.92 -18.54 -16.20
C PRO A 112 7.30 -19.89 -15.80
N ALA A 113 6.07 -19.88 -15.29
CA ALA A 113 5.31 -21.07 -14.90
C ALA A 113 4.46 -21.67 -16.04
N GLY A 114 4.48 -21.08 -17.24
CA GLY A 114 3.71 -21.53 -18.40
C GLY A 114 2.77 -20.46 -18.98
N LEU A 115 1.85 -20.90 -19.86
CA LEU A 115 0.87 -20.05 -20.51
C LEU A 115 -0.40 -19.92 -19.67
N VAL A 116 -0.95 -18.72 -19.56
CA VAL A 116 -2.14 -18.42 -18.75
C VAL A 116 -3.13 -17.61 -19.57
N SER A 117 -4.34 -18.13 -19.76
CA SER A 117 -5.41 -17.40 -20.42
C SER A 117 -6.15 -16.50 -19.43
N LEU A 118 -6.40 -15.25 -19.80
CA LEU A 118 -7.25 -14.33 -19.03
C LEU A 118 -8.69 -14.63 -19.40
N LYS A 119 -9.42 -15.23 -18.46
CA LYS A 119 -10.77 -15.76 -18.70
C LYS A 119 -11.86 -14.93 -18.06
N ARG A 120 -11.58 -14.32 -16.90
CA ARG A 120 -12.61 -13.66 -16.10
C ARG A 120 -12.14 -12.36 -15.47
N LYS A 121 -12.94 -11.32 -15.61
CA LYS A 121 -12.78 -10.03 -14.95
C LYS A 121 -13.27 -10.11 -13.50
N CYS A 122 -12.46 -9.66 -12.55
CA CYS A 122 -12.88 -9.51 -11.15
C CYS A 122 -13.58 -8.16 -10.97
N HIS A 123 -14.90 -8.19 -10.81
CA HIS A 123 -15.73 -6.98 -10.74
C HIS A 123 -15.67 -6.28 -9.37
N LYS A 124 -15.73 -4.94 -9.34
CA LYS A 124 -15.79 -4.09 -8.14
C LYS A 124 -16.93 -4.46 -7.18
N ASN A 125 -18.07 -4.91 -7.71
CA ASN A 125 -19.25 -5.20 -6.90
C ASN A 125 -19.17 -6.55 -6.16
N LEU A 126 -18.13 -7.35 -6.40
CA LEU A 126 -17.84 -8.57 -5.63
C LEU A 126 -16.95 -8.30 -4.40
N THR A 127 -16.38 -7.09 -4.29
CA THR A 127 -15.68 -6.67 -3.07
C THR A 127 -16.66 -6.02 -2.11
N SER A 128 -17.48 -6.86 -1.45
CA SER A 128 -18.19 -6.48 -0.22
C SER A 128 -17.18 -5.85 0.77
N PRO A 129 -17.56 -4.84 1.58
CA PRO A 129 -16.77 -4.38 2.72
C PRO A 129 -16.21 -5.53 3.58
N GLU A 130 -16.92 -6.66 3.61
CA GLU A 130 -16.55 -7.88 4.33
C GLU A 130 -15.27 -8.55 3.78
N VAL A 131 -14.96 -8.44 2.49
CA VAL A 131 -13.72 -9.01 1.92
C VAL A 131 -12.51 -8.16 2.29
N TYR A 132 -12.67 -6.84 2.34
CA TYR A 132 -11.64 -5.93 2.88
C TYR A 132 -11.36 -6.23 4.35
N GLU A 133 -12.42 -6.49 5.13
CA GLU A 133 -12.33 -6.84 6.55
C GLU A 133 -11.68 -8.23 6.75
N LYS A 134 -12.04 -9.22 5.92
CA LYS A 134 -11.50 -10.59 5.96
C LYS A 134 -10.06 -10.68 5.47
N VAL A 135 -9.64 -9.91 4.46
CA VAL A 135 -8.25 -9.93 3.94
C VAL A 135 -7.25 -9.22 4.87
N VAL A 136 -7.69 -8.20 5.62
CA VAL A 136 -6.88 -7.63 6.72
C VAL A 136 -6.74 -8.60 7.89
N ALA A 137 -7.78 -9.42 8.13
CA ALA A 137 -7.80 -10.44 9.19
C ALA A 137 -7.01 -11.71 8.84
N GLU A 138 -6.98 -12.12 7.57
CA GLU A 138 -6.47 -13.44 7.13
C GLU A 138 -5.06 -13.39 6.52
N SER A 139 -4.28 -12.35 6.87
CA SER A 139 -2.82 -12.43 6.72
C SER A 139 -2.30 -13.43 7.75
N ARG A 140 -2.36 -14.73 7.42
CA ARG A 140 -1.65 -15.77 8.16
C ARG A 140 -0.20 -15.34 8.24
N PHE A 141 0.23 -14.98 9.46
CA PHE A 141 1.63 -15.10 9.81
C PHE A 141 2.06 -16.52 9.42
N PRO A 142 3.21 -16.73 8.79
CA PRO A 142 3.76 -18.07 8.72
C PRO A 142 3.87 -18.56 10.17
N ASN A 143 2.91 -19.40 10.58
CA ASN A 143 2.98 -20.21 11.77
C ASN A 143 3.94 -21.35 11.46
N SER A 144 5.21 -21.00 11.37
CA SER A 144 6.31 -21.94 11.46
C SER A 144 7.58 -21.13 11.29
N ALA A 145 8.27 -20.95 12.42
CA ALA A 145 9.71 -21.00 12.39
C ALA A 145 10.11 -22.23 11.55
N GLN A 146 10.65 -22.00 10.36
CA GLN A 146 11.48 -22.90 9.53
C GLN A 146 11.68 -22.20 8.17
N ASP A 147 12.48 -21.15 8.15
CA ASP A 147 13.72 -21.06 7.36
C ASP A 147 14.30 -19.65 7.53
N GLY A 148 15.62 -19.58 7.64
CA GLY A 148 16.32 -18.39 8.09
C GLY A 148 16.34 -17.25 7.08
N ASN A 149 16.31 -16.04 7.64
CA ASN A 149 17.16 -14.90 7.27
C ASN A 149 16.65 -13.79 6.36
N GLU A 150 15.37 -13.69 6.02
CA GLU A 150 14.84 -12.46 5.42
C GLU A 150 13.58 -11.97 6.14
N ILE A 151 13.63 -10.73 6.64
CA ILE A 151 12.41 -9.98 6.97
C ILE A 151 11.64 -9.90 5.65
N PRO A 152 10.41 -10.43 5.53
CA PRO A 152 9.59 -10.13 4.37
C PRO A 152 9.57 -8.60 4.21
N LEU A 153 9.56 -8.09 2.98
CA LEU A 153 9.42 -6.65 2.70
C LEU A 153 8.11 -6.12 3.32
N ILE A 154 8.08 -5.88 4.63
CA ILE A 154 6.92 -5.39 5.36
C ILE A 154 6.81 -3.91 4.99
N SER A 155 6.02 -3.66 3.96
CA SER A 155 5.50 -2.34 3.64
C SER A 155 4.06 -2.26 4.15
N TYR A 156 3.77 -1.31 5.03
CA TYR A 156 2.42 -1.07 5.50
C TYR A 156 2.13 0.43 5.48
N GLU A 157 0.97 0.83 4.98
CA GLU A 157 0.64 2.24 4.81
C GLU A 157 -0.85 2.51 5.03
N GLY A 158 -1.16 3.75 5.38
CA GLY A 158 -2.51 4.14 5.77
C GLY A 158 -2.52 5.38 6.66
N TYR A 159 -3.71 5.86 7.00
CA TYR A 159 -3.87 7.04 7.83
C TYR A 159 -3.85 6.69 9.32
N LEU A 160 -3.11 7.51 10.07
CA LEU A 160 -3.15 7.55 11.52
C LEU A 160 -3.41 8.98 11.98
N THR A 161 -4.16 9.13 13.06
CA THR A 161 -4.24 10.40 13.78
C THR A 161 -3.19 10.42 14.86
N LYS A 162 -2.29 11.41 14.83
CA LYS A 162 -1.13 11.48 15.72
C LYS A 162 -1.05 12.78 16.52
N GLN A 163 -0.57 12.70 17.74
CA GLN A 163 -0.37 13.85 18.60
C GLN A 163 0.86 14.67 18.18
N GLY A 164 0.73 15.98 18.13
CA GLY A 164 1.81 16.92 17.88
C GLY A 164 2.87 16.93 19.00
N GLY A 165 4.06 17.45 18.69
CA GLY A 165 5.20 17.44 19.61
C GLY A 165 5.14 18.58 20.61
N ARG A 166 5.53 19.76 20.14
CA ARG A 166 5.49 21.03 20.89
C ARG A 166 4.06 21.43 21.22
N ILE A 167 3.20 21.46 20.20
CA ILE A 167 1.76 21.73 20.35
C ILE A 167 1.04 20.39 20.33
N LYS A 168 0.34 20.03 21.41
CA LYS A 168 -0.34 18.74 21.60
C LYS A 168 -1.66 18.62 20.82
N THR A 169 -1.70 19.15 19.60
CA THR A 169 -2.84 18.99 18.68
C THR A 169 -2.78 17.64 17.98
N TRP A 170 -3.94 17.06 17.69
CA TRP A 170 -4.05 15.82 16.94
C TRP A 170 -4.23 16.11 15.46
N LYS A 171 -3.45 15.43 14.62
CA LYS A 171 -3.50 15.62 13.17
C LYS A 171 -3.50 14.27 12.47
N ARG A 172 -4.44 14.09 11.55
CA ARG A 172 -4.44 12.97 10.62
C ARG A 172 -3.26 13.10 9.68
N ARG A 173 -2.50 12.02 9.51
CA ARG A 173 -1.29 11.95 8.71
C ARG A 173 -1.29 10.64 7.95
N TYR A 174 -0.82 10.70 6.71
CA TYR A 174 -0.58 9.48 5.96
C TYR A 174 0.76 8.90 6.41
N CYS A 175 0.74 7.64 6.82
CA CYS A 175 1.87 6.93 7.42
C CYS A 175 2.31 5.82 6.49
N LYS A 176 3.63 5.62 6.39
CA LYS A 176 4.26 4.51 5.69
C LYS A 176 5.28 3.86 6.60
N LEU A 177 5.19 2.56 6.74
CA LEU A 177 6.23 1.68 7.26
C LEU A 177 6.86 1.00 6.06
N ASP A 178 8.18 1.11 5.95
CA ASP A 178 8.97 0.37 4.99
C ASP A 178 10.18 -0.23 5.72
N ARG A 179 10.21 -1.55 5.82
CA ARG A 179 11.21 -2.31 6.60
C ARG A 179 11.22 -1.85 8.08
N ALA A 180 12.22 -1.05 8.47
CA ALA A 180 12.38 -0.50 9.81
C ALA A 180 12.23 1.03 9.85
N GLU A 181 11.81 1.65 8.75
CA GLU A 181 11.58 3.09 8.69
C GLU A 181 10.08 3.39 8.76
N PHE A 182 9.66 4.13 9.79
CA PHE A 182 8.32 4.65 9.90
C PHE A 182 8.30 6.14 9.54
N LYS A 183 7.60 6.49 8.47
CA LYS A 183 7.48 7.84 7.92
C LYS A 183 6.04 8.33 8.03
N TYR A 184 5.87 9.63 8.24
CA TYR A 184 4.55 10.24 8.11
C TYR A 184 4.60 11.55 7.32
N PHE A 185 3.54 11.80 6.56
CA PHE A 185 3.36 12.89 5.62
C PHE A 185 2.12 13.69 6.01
N LYS A 186 1.97 14.95 5.56
CA LYS A 186 0.73 15.70 5.83
C LYS A 186 -0.48 14.95 5.28
N ASP A 187 -0.35 14.43 4.06
CA ASP A 187 -1.35 13.68 3.29
C ASP A 187 -0.63 12.83 2.22
N LEU A 188 -1.41 12.11 1.41
CA LEU A 188 -0.92 11.21 0.35
C LEU A 188 -0.17 11.95 -0.78
N LYS A 189 -0.40 13.26 -0.96
CA LYS A 189 0.15 14.06 -2.07
C LYS A 189 1.54 14.61 -1.77
N GLU A 190 1.93 14.66 -0.49
CA GLU A 190 3.25 15.12 -0.09
C GLU A 190 4.32 14.04 -0.32
N THR A 191 5.35 14.37 -1.11
CA THR A 191 6.53 13.52 -1.32
C THR A 191 7.56 13.64 -0.20
N LYS A 192 7.60 14.78 0.50
CA LYS A 192 8.52 15.03 1.60
C LYS A 192 7.93 14.56 2.92
N ALA A 193 8.57 13.57 3.54
CA ALA A 193 8.18 13.10 4.86
C ALA A 193 8.30 14.25 5.88
N ARG A 194 7.27 14.42 6.70
CA ARG A 194 7.31 15.35 7.84
C ARG A 194 8.27 14.85 8.92
N LYS A 195 8.40 13.53 9.04
CA LYS A 195 9.42 12.87 9.86
C LYS A 195 9.64 11.46 9.34
N CYS A 196 10.89 11.01 9.41
CA CYS A 196 11.27 9.62 9.34
C CYS A 196 11.71 9.19 10.75
N LEU A 197 11.22 8.06 11.22
CA LEU A 197 11.57 7.45 12.50
C LEU A 197 12.23 6.10 12.21
N ASP A 198 13.46 5.91 12.69
CA ASP A 198 14.15 4.63 12.59
C ASP A 198 13.73 3.72 13.75
N LEU A 199 12.95 2.69 13.44
CA LEU A 199 12.42 1.75 14.42
C LEU A 199 13.50 0.88 15.08
N LYS A 200 14.73 0.85 14.56
CA LYS A 200 15.88 0.24 15.26
C LYS A 200 16.23 0.94 16.57
N THR A 201 15.87 2.22 16.67
CA THR A 201 16.06 3.06 17.87
C THR A 201 14.80 3.16 18.73
N CYS A 202 13.72 2.51 18.30
CA CYS A 202 12.48 2.45 19.04
C CYS A 202 12.63 1.45 20.19
N ILE A 203 12.30 1.91 21.40
CA ILE A 203 12.38 1.13 22.63
C ILE A 203 11.19 0.18 22.71
N GLY A 204 10.01 0.62 22.25
CA GLY A 204 8.81 -0.21 22.28
C GLY A 204 7.59 0.43 21.65
N VAL A 205 6.57 -0.41 21.44
CA VAL A 205 5.26 -0.03 20.93
C VAL A 205 4.21 -0.50 21.94
N ILE A 206 3.56 0.43 22.64
CA ILE A 206 2.71 0.11 23.79
C ILE A 206 1.33 0.73 23.65
N TRP A 207 0.32 0.07 24.22
CA TRP A 207 -0.99 0.69 24.42
C TRP A 207 -0.87 1.74 25.52
N ASP A 208 -1.42 2.93 25.28
CA ASP A 208 -1.40 4.01 26.26
C ASP A 208 -2.74 4.78 26.26
N PRO A 209 -3.60 4.52 27.27
CA PRO A 209 -4.88 5.19 27.40
C PRO A 209 -4.76 6.62 27.94
N SER A 210 -3.59 7.07 28.39
CA SER A 210 -3.41 8.34 29.11
C SER A 210 -3.78 9.57 28.28
N GLN A 211 -3.87 9.41 26.96
CA GLN A 211 -4.19 10.49 26.03
C GLN A 211 -5.65 10.46 25.53
N PHE A 212 -6.49 9.51 25.98
CA PHE A 212 -7.87 9.36 25.49
C PHE A 212 -8.71 10.62 25.70
N ALA A 213 -8.75 11.16 26.92
CA ALA A 213 -9.51 12.36 27.27
C ALA A 213 -9.07 13.62 26.49
N LYS A 214 -7.85 13.60 25.93
CA LYS A 214 -7.27 14.70 25.14
C LYS A 214 -7.38 14.47 23.63
N SER A 215 -7.91 13.33 23.20
CA SER A 215 -8.05 12.98 21.79
C SER A 215 -9.36 13.56 21.23
N PRO A 216 -9.42 13.95 19.94
CA PRO A 216 -10.63 14.49 19.31
C PRO A 216 -11.84 13.56 19.35
N ARG A 217 -11.63 12.26 19.54
CA ARG A 217 -12.71 11.26 19.61
C ARG A 217 -13.00 10.78 21.03
N GLY A 218 -12.32 11.33 22.03
CA GLY A 218 -12.48 10.95 23.44
C GLY A 218 -12.28 9.46 23.67
N PHE A 219 -13.11 8.87 24.53
CA PHE A 219 -13.13 7.43 24.82
C PHE A 219 -13.77 6.58 23.71
N ASN A 220 -14.40 7.23 22.71
CA ASN A 220 -14.99 6.58 21.54
C ASN A 220 -14.03 6.56 20.32
N GLY A 221 -12.78 6.99 20.52
CA GLY A 221 -11.73 6.93 19.50
C GLY A 221 -11.07 5.57 19.42
N GLY A 222 -10.44 5.25 18.27
CA GLY A 222 -9.60 4.05 18.16
C GLY A 222 -8.56 4.00 19.28
N ARG A 223 -8.20 2.79 19.74
CA ARG A 223 -7.23 2.61 20.84
C ARG A 223 -5.93 3.37 20.55
N ILE A 224 -5.43 4.12 21.53
CA ILE A 224 -4.19 4.89 21.37
C ILE A 224 -3.02 3.99 21.71
N PHE A 225 -2.11 3.84 20.76
CA PHE A 225 -0.79 3.26 20.98
C PHE A 225 0.28 4.33 20.86
N CYS A 226 1.48 4.04 21.37
CA CYS A 226 2.61 4.94 21.21
C CYS A 226 3.91 4.23 20.83
N LEU A 227 4.72 4.93 20.04
CA LEU A 227 6.09 4.56 19.73
C LEU A 227 7.02 5.29 20.70
N VAL A 228 7.75 4.54 21.51
CA VAL A 228 8.63 5.08 22.55
C VAL A 228 10.05 5.15 22.03
N PHE A 229 10.60 6.37 21.95
CA PHE A 229 12.01 6.61 21.67
C PHE A 229 12.65 7.35 22.85
N LYS A 230 13.97 7.27 22.96
CA LYS A 230 14.75 7.92 24.04
C LYS A 230 14.40 9.40 24.23
N GLU A 231 14.24 10.14 23.14
CA GLU A 231 13.99 11.59 23.18
C GLU A 231 12.50 11.95 23.10
N ARG A 232 11.63 11.01 22.70
CA ARG A 232 10.24 11.33 22.40
C ARG A 232 9.34 10.11 22.29
N THR A 233 8.16 10.22 22.87
CA THR A 233 7.03 9.32 22.62
C THR A 233 6.07 9.89 21.57
N TYR A 234 5.65 9.05 20.62
CA TYR A 234 4.72 9.40 19.56
C TYR A 234 3.39 8.68 19.77
N TYR A 235 2.35 9.41 20.16
CA TYR A 235 1.00 8.88 20.35
C TYR A 235 0.20 8.90 19.06
N MET A 236 -0.47 7.79 18.74
CA MET A 236 -1.23 7.60 17.51
C MET A 236 -2.46 6.71 17.74
N TYR A 237 -3.46 6.87 16.89
CA TYR A 237 -4.59 5.94 16.76
C TYR A 237 -5.10 5.91 15.32
N GLY A 238 -5.67 4.78 14.92
CA GLY A 238 -6.31 4.57 13.63
C GLY A 238 -7.72 5.13 13.57
N ASP A 239 -8.30 5.15 12.37
CA ASP A 239 -9.68 5.62 12.21
C ASP A 239 -10.72 4.70 12.87
N THR A 240 -10.33 3.46 13.15
CA THR A 240 -11.06 2.46 13.93
C THR A 240 -10.13 1.80 14.95
N GLU A 241 -10.69 1.12 15.95
CA GLU A 241 -9.92 0.29 16.89
C GLU A 241 -9.14 -0.82 16.19
N CYS A 242 -9.77 -1.49 15.22
CA CYS A 242 -9.10 -2.50 14.38
C CYS A 242 -7.89 -1.92 13.63
N ALA A 243 -8.02 -0.71 13.08
CA ALA A 243 -6.89 -0.04 12.43
C ALA A 243 -5.76 0.28 13.43
N SER A 244 -6.07 0.76 14.64
CA SER A 244 -5.08 0.95 15.70
C SER A 244 -4.36 -0.34 16.05
N GLU A 245 -5.11 -1.42 16.25
CA GLU A 245 -4.60 -2.74 16.62
C GLU A 245 -3.65 -3.27 15.57
N LYS A 246 -4.03 -3.19 14.29
CA LYS A 246 -3.20 -3.63 13.16
C LYS A 246 -1.89 -2.85 13.08
N TRP A 247 -1.95 -1.52 13.18
CA TRP A 247 -0.74 -0.68 13.19
C TRP A 247 0.18 -1.01 14.36
N LYS A 248 -0.36 -1.13 15.58
CA LYS A 248 0.41 -1.48 16.77
C LYS A 248 1.12 -2.83 16.60
N GLN A 249 0.40 -3.85 16.17
CA GLN A 249 0.95 -5.20 15.99
C GLN A 249 2.09 -5.24 14.96
N ILE A 250 1.91 -4.59 13.81
CA ILE A 250 2.95 -4.58 12.76
C ILE A 250 4.20 -3.84 13.27
N LEU A 251 4.04 -2.67 13.88
CA LEU A 251 5.15 -1.88 14.39
C LEU A 251 5.90 -2.61 15.50
N GLU A 252 5.18 -3.27 16.42
CA GLU A 252 5.77 -4.06 17.49
C GLU A 252 6.60 -5.23 16.94
N LYS A 253 6.09 -5.97 15.96
CA LYS A 253 6.83 -7.06 15.32
C LYS A 253 8.14 -6.59 14.70
N VAL A 254 8.12 -5.44 14.01
CA VAL A 254 9.34 -4.85 13.45
C VAL A 254 10.32 -4.48 14.56
N VAL A 255 9.86 -3.82 15.63
CA VAL A 255 10.73 -3.42 16.75
C VAL A 255 11.37 -4.62 17.44
N VAL A 256 10.58 -5.65 17.78
CA VAL A 256 11.08 -6.89 18.42
C VAL A 256 12.11 -7.58 17.53
N PHE A 257 11.81 -7.71 16.24
CA PHE A 257 12.74 -8.31 15.27
C PHE A 257 14.09 -7.58 15.25
N GLN A 258 14.08 -6.23 15.23
CA GLN A 258 15.33 -5.46 15.24
C GLN A 258 16.14 -5.66 16.53
N GLN A 259 15.47 -5.75 17.68
CA GLN A 259 16.12 -5.96 18.98
C GLN A 259 16.79 -7.35 19.05
N GLU A 260 16.13 -8.40 18.57
CA GLU A 260 16.70 -9.75 18.50
C GLU A 260 17.93 -9.81 17.57
N HIS A 261 17.87 -9.15 16.41
CA HIS A 261 18.99 -9.10 15.48
C HIS A 261 20.20 -8.35 16.05
N GLN A 262 19.98 -7.27 16.81
CA GLN A 262 21.07 -6.55 17.48
C GLN A 262 21.73 -7.42 18.56
N LYS A 263 20.95 -8.14 19.38
CA LYS A 263 21.47 -9.08 20.39
C LYS A 263 22.33 -10.18 19.76
N LYS A 264 21.86 -10.79 18.66
CA LYS A 264 22.60 -11.82 17.92
C LYS A 264 23.91 -11.30 17.32
N LYS A 265 23.93 -10.06 16.81
CA LYS A 265 25.16 -9.43 16.31
C LYS A 265 26.15 -9.12 17.44
N HIS A 266 25.67 -8.61 18.57
CA HIS A 266 26.51 -8.32 19.73
C HIS A 266 27.16 -9.60 20.30
N TRP A 267 26.39 -10.69 20.40
CA TRP A 267 26.89 -12.01 20.78
C TRP A 267 28.06 -12.47 19.90
N ARG A 268 27.92 -12.38 18.57
CA ARG A 268 28.96 -12.85 17.61
C ARG A 268 30.27 -12.06 17.63
N ILE A 269 30.27 -10.85 18.17
CA ILE A 269 31.47 -9.99 18.23
C ILE A 269 32.32 -10.30 19.48
N ASN A 270 31.72 -10.90 20.52
CA ASN A 270 32.39 -11.13 21.80
C ASN A 270 33.01 -12.54 21.93
N GLU A 271 32.91 -13.40 20.91
CA GLU A 271 33.53 -14.75 20.87
C GLU A 271 34.56 -14.91 19.73
N GLY A 272 35.02 -13.80 19.13
CA GLY A 272 36.05 -13.79 18.09
C GLY A 272 37.35 -13.17 18.57
#